data_AF-A0A6G2QSW2-F1
#
_entry.id   AF-A0A6G2QSW2-F1
#
_cell.length_a   1.000
_cell.length_b   1.000
_cell.length_c   1.000
_cell.angle_alpha   90.00
_cell.angle_beta   90.00
_cell.angle_gamma   90.00
#
_symmetry.space_group_name_H-M   'P 1'
#
loop_
_entity.id
_entity.type
_entity.pdbx_description
1 polymer ?
#
loop_
_entity_poly.entity_id
_entity_poly.type
_entity_poly.pdbx_seq_one_letter_code
_entity_poly.pdbx_strand_id
1 'polypeptide(L)'
;FRAVVDGLSFSEPKVPVVSNVTGRIAAAGDLTTPDYWVTHVREAVRFADGVGALAGQGVTRFVELGPDGVLSGMARESAGDDALLVPLLRKDREEETAVVAALARLHVAGARVDWAAYFAGTGARA
;
A
#
# COMPACT_ATOMS: atom_id res chain seq x y z
N PHE A 1 5.89 -1.62 -25.02
CA PHE A 1 6.03 -1.98 -23.60
C PHE A 1 7.30 -2.80 -23.36
N ARG A 2 7.38 -4.07 -23.81
CA ARG A 2 8.59 -4.93 -23.62
C ARG A 2 9.92 -4.24 -23.92
N ALA A 3 10.08 -3.65 -25.11
CA ALA A 3 11.32 -2.98 -25.50
C ALA A 3 11.78 -1.87 -24.53
N VAL A 4 10.85 -1.23 -23.81
CA VAL A 4 11.18 -0.23 -22.77
C VAL A 4 11.62 -0.92 -21.49
N VAL A 5 10.88 -1.94 -21.05
CA VAL A 5 11.13 -2.68 -19.80
C VAL A 5 12.45 -3.46 -19.86
N ASP A 6 12.80 -4.03 -21.03
CA ASP A 6 14.07 -4.75 -21.24
C ASP A 6 15.30 -3.85 -21.03
N GLY A 7 15.15 -2.53 -21.19
CA GLY A 7 16.21 -1.54 -20.95
C GLY A 7 16.33 -1.08 -19.50
N LEU A 8 15.48 -1.57 -18.59
CA LEU A 8 15.48 -1.18 -17.18
C LEU A 8 16.31 -2.14 -16.33
N SER A 9 16.90 -1.60 -15.27
CA SER A 9 17.54 -2.41 -14.22
C SER A 9 16.56 -2.61 -13.07
N PHE A 10 16.47 -3.84 -12.58
CA PHE A 10 15.62 -4.20 -11.45
C PHE A 10 16.48 -4.67 -10.27
N SER A 11 16.00 -4.43 -9.06
CA SER A 11 16.66 -4.84 -7.83
C SER A 11 15.63 -5.41 -6.87
N GLU A 12 16.08 -6.26 -5.95
CA GLU A 12 15.21 -6.86 -4.95
C GLU A 12 14.50 -5.81 -4.11
N PRO A 13 13.19 -5.97 -3.85
CA PRO A 13 12.44 -5.05 -3.01
C PRO A 13 12.89 -5.18 -1.56
N LYS A 14 13.12 -4.04 -0.90
CA LYS A 14 13.49 -3.99 0.53
C LYS A 14 12.30 -4.17 1.47
N VAL A 15 11.09 -3.94 0.94
CA VAL A 15 9.82 -4.16 1.63
C VAL A 15 9.08 -5.25 0.88
N PRO A 16 8.50 -6.26 1.56
CA PRO A 16 7.75 -7.31 0.89
C PRO A 16 6.67 -6.75 -0.03
N VAL A 17 6.58 -7.29 -1.25
CA VAL A 17 5.58 -6.89 -2.24
C VAL A 17 4.66 -8.08 -2.50
N VAL A 18 3.36 -7.83 -2.49
CA VAL A 18 2.38 -8.80 -2.98
C VAL A 18 2.22 -8.62 -4.48
N SER A 19 2.49 -9.66 -5.25
CA SER A 19 2.37 -9.60 -6.70
C SER A 19 0.89 -9.55 -7.10
N ASN A 20 0.54 -8.60 -7.96
CA ASN A 20 -0.78 -8.53 -8.57
C ASN A 20 -1.05 -9.68 -9.56
N VAL A 21 0.00 -10.36 -10.05
CA VAL A 21 -0.13 -11.50 -10.97
C VAL A 21 -0.44 -12.79 -10.20
N THR A 22 0.20 -12.99 -9.04
CA THR A 22 0.07 -14.24 -8.28
C THR A 22 -0.85 -14.15 -7.08
N GLY A 23 -1.17 -12.93 -6.60
CA GLY A 23 -1.93 -12.70 -5.37
C GLY A 23 -1.18 -13.09 -4.09
N ARG A 24 0.14 -13.31 -4.16
CA ARG A 24 0.98 -13.78 -3.05
C ARG A 24 2.17 -12.86 -2.83
N ILE A 25 2.79 -12.94 -1.66
CA ILE A 25 4.09 -12.28 -1.42
C ILE A 25 5.09 -12.83 -2.44
N ALA A 26 5.71 -11.91 -3.18
CA ALA A 26 6.70 -12.22 -4.20
C ALA A 26 7.97 -12.80 -3.54
N ALA A 27 8.49 -13.87 -4.11
CA ALA A 27 9.78 -14.41 -3.74
C ALA A 27 10.92 -13.57 -4.35
N ALA A 28 12.14 -13.77 -3.83
CA ALA A 28 13.33 -13.18 -4.43
C ALA A 28 13.43 -13.59 -5.91
N GLY A 29 13.71 -12.65 -6.79
CA GLY A 29 13.77 -12.84 -8.24
C GLY A 29 12.45 -12.66 -8.99
N ASP A 30 11.29 -12.77 -8.33
CA ASP A 30 9.97 -12.73 -9.00
C ASP A 30 9.72 -11.40 -9.72
N LEU A 31 10.14 -10.28 -9.11
CA LEU A 31 9.87 -8.93 -9.60
C LEU A 31 11.05 -8.30 -10.35
N THR A 32 12.18 -9.01 -10.41
CA THR A 32 13.45 -8.46 -10.90
C THR A 32 13.72 -8.80 -12.36
N THR A 33 12.69 -9.20 -13.10
CA THR A 33 12.81 -9.56 -14.52
C THR A 33 11.84 -8.73 -15.37
N PRO A 34 12.22 -8.35 -16.61
CA PRO A 34 11.30 -7.72 -17.54
C PRO A 34 10.04 -8.56 -17.82
N ASP A 35 10.18 -9.88 -17.82
CA ASP A 35 9.09 -10.82 -18.09
C ASP A 35 7.96 -10.74 -17.07
N TYR A 36 8.27 -10.48 -15.80
CA TYR A 36 7.25 -10.22 -14.78
C TYR A 36 6.37 -9.03 -15.17
N TRP A 37 6.98 -7.91 -15.54
CA TRP A 37 6.24 -6.68 -15.85
C TRP A 37 5.46 -6.77 -17.15
N VAL A 38 5.99 -7.49 -18.15
CA VAL A 38 5.27 -7.81 -19.38
C VAL A 38 4.07 -8.72 -19.11
N THR A 39 4.20 -9.66 -18.18
CA THR A 39 3.08 -10.48 -17.72
C THR A 39 2.06 -9.64 -16.95
N HIS A 40 2.52 -8.79 -16.02
CA HIS A 40 1.65 -7.98 -15.17
C HIS A 40 0.75 -7.02 -15.94
N VAL A 41 1.23 -6.43 -17.05
CA VAL A 41 0.37 -5.55 -17.86
C VAL A 41 -0.69 -6.30 -18.68
N ARG A 42 -0.58 -7.63 -18.80
CA ARG A 42 -1.48 -8.47 -19.60
C ARG A 42 -2.44 -9.31 -18.76
N GLU A 43 -1.95 -9.82 -17.65
CA GLU A 43 -2.71 -10.72 -16.77
C GLU A 43 -3.62 -9.96 -15.81
N ALA A 44 -4.65 -10.65 -15.32
CA ALA A 44 -5.60 -10.07 -14.38
C ALA A 44 -4.95 -9.66 -13.06
N VAL A 45 -5.42 -8.54 -12.50
CA VAL A 45 -4.99 -8.07 -11.17
C VAL A 45 -5.72 -8.86 -10.08
N ARG A 46 -4.96 -9.67 -9.33
CA ARG A 46 -5.45 -10.51 -8.23
C ARG A 46 -5.50 -9.73 -6.90
N PHE A 47 -6.21 -8.61 -6.89
CA PHE A 47 -6.23 -7.69 -5.74
C PHE A 47 -6.80 -8.32 -4.47
N ALA A 48 -7.98 -8.96 -4.56
CA ALA A 48 -8.63 -9.61 -3.43
C ALA A 48 -7.75 -10.71 -2.82
N ASP A 49 -7.14 -11.54 -3.66
CA ASP A 49 -6.17 -12.57 -3.23
C ASP A 49 -4.98 -11.92 -2.51
N GLY A 50 -4.48 -10.80 -3.02
CA GLY A 50 -3.36 -10.09 -2.40
C GLY A 50 -3.69 -9.51 -1.03
N VAL A 51 -4.88 -8.92 -0.86
CA VAL A 51 -5.36 -8.46 0.45
C VAL A 51 -5.55 -9.65 1.40
N GLY A 52 -6.14 -10.75 0.92
CA GLY A 52 -6.31 -11.98 1.69
C GLY A 52 -4.98 -12.61 2.11
N ALA A 53 -3.96 -12.56 1.25
CA ALA A 53 -2.62 -13.02 1.60
C ALA A 53 -2.00 -12.19 2.72
N LEU A 54 -2.17 -10.86 2.72
CA LEU A 54 -1.72 -9.99 3.81
C LEU A 54 -2.50 -10.27 5.11
N ALA A 55 -3.81 -10.39 5.03
CA ALA A 55 -4.65 -10.75 6.18
C ALA A 55 -4.23 -12.10 6.78
N GLY A 56 -3.95 -13.10 5.94
CA GLY A 56 -3.43 -14.41 6.35
C GLY A 56 -2.04 -14.37 7.00
N GLN A 57 -1.28 -13.28 6.82
CA GLN A 57 -0.03 -13.01 7.52
C GLN A 57 -0.22 -12.16 8.80
N GLY A 58 -1.47 -11.91 9.20
CA GLY A 58 -1.81 -11.12 10.39
C GLY A 58 -1.75 -9.61 10.18
N VAL A 59 -1.73 -9.13 8.93
CA VAL A 59 -1.85 -7.69 8.65
C VAL A 59 -3.27 -7.23 8.96
N THR A 60 -3.41 -6.28 9.89
CA THR A 60 -4.70 -5.73 10.33
C THR A 60 -4.87 -4.25 9.99
N ARG A 61 -3.87 -3.62 9.39
CA ARG A 61 -3.87 -2.19 9.06
C ARG A 61 -3.41 -1.98 7.63
N PHE A 62 -4.25 -1.35 6.84
CA PHE A 62 -3.99 -1.05 5.44
C PHE A 62 -4.09 0.45 5.24
N VAL A 63 -3.10 1.01 4.56
CA VAL A 63 -3.08 2.42 4.17
C VAL A 63 -3.11 2.49 2.65
N GLU A 64 -4.10 3.18 2.11
CA GLU A 64 -4.18 3.44 0.68
C GLU A 64 -3.52 4.79 0.36
N LEU A 65 -2.48 4.71 -0.47
CA LEU A 65 -1.80 5.88 -1.03
C LEU A 65 -2.42 6.19 -2.39
N GLY A 66 -3.35 7.13 -2.43
CA GLY A 66 -4.07 7.52 -3.63
C GLY A 66 -5.15 8.56 -3.34
N PRO A 67 -5.74 9.16 -4.38
CA PRO A 67 -6.55 10.38 -4.24
C PRO A 67 -7.98 10.19 -3.70
N ASP A 68 -8.59 8.99 -3.79
CA ASP A 68 -10.05 8.84 -3.55
C ASP A 68 -10.46 7.71 -2.59
N GLY A 69 -9.55 6.82 -2.19
CA GLY A 69 -9.87 5.77 -1.21
C GLY A 69 -10.63 4.56 -1.76
N VAL A 70 -10.46 4.27 -3.05
CA VAL A 70 -11.17 3.19 -3.77
C VAL A 70 -10.70 1.82 -3.30
N LEU A 71 -9.38 1.63 -3.16
CA LEU A 71 -8.82 0.33 -2.76
C LEU A 71 -9.23 -0.05 -1.33
N SER A 72 -9.36 0.94 -0.45
CA SER A 72 -9.88 0.79 0.91
C SER A 72 -11.33 0.31 0.91
N GLY A 73 -12.13 0.75 -0.07
CA GLY A 73 -13.48 0.22 -0.27
C GLY A 73 -13.46 -1.23 -0.75
N MET A 74 -12.63 -1.54 -1.76
CA MET A 74 -12.51 -2.87 -2.34
C MET A 74 -11.93 -3.92 -1.37
N ALA A 75 -11.05 -3.50 -0.46
CA ALA A 75 -10.37 -4.40 0.46
C ALA A 75 -11.26 -4.94 1.60
N ARG A 76 -12.43 -4.33 1.86
CA ARG A 76 -13.27 -4.64 3.05
C ARG A 76 -13.58 -6.12 3.20
N GLU A 77 -13.98 -6.79 2.12
CA GLU A 77 -14.36 -8.20 2.16
C GLU A 77 -13.16 -9.12 2.35
N SER A 78 -12.00 -8.76 1.80
CA SER A 78 -10.80 -9.61 1.83
C SER A 78 -9.89 -9.38 3.03
N ALA A 79 -9.97 -8.20 3.66
CA ALA A 79 -9.11 -7.82 4.78
C ALA A 79 -9.59 -8.40 6.13
N GLY A 80 -10.87 -8.80 6.21
CA GLY A 80 -11.51 -9.26 7.45
C GLY A 80 -12.13 -8.13 8.27
N ASP A 81 -13.04 -8.51 9.16
CA ASP A 81 -13.90 -7.56 9.89
C ASP A 81 -13.13 -6.62 10.84
N ASP A 82 -12.00 -7.08 11.39
CA ASP A 82 -11.17 -6.31 12.32
C ASP A 82 -10.13 -5.42 11.62
N ALA A 83 -10.09 -5.41 10.28
CA ALA A 83 -9.09 -4.64 9.54
C ALA A 83 -9.38 -3.14 9.55
N LEU A 84 -8.37 -2.36 9.91
CA LEU A 84 -8.36 -0.91 9.74
C LEU A 84 -7.93 -0.55 8.32
N LEU A 85 -8.85 0.04 7.54
CA LEU A 85 -8.60 0.50 6.17
C LEU A 85 -8.59 2.04 6.14
N VAL A 86 -7.43 2.64 5.86
CA VAL A 86 -7.22 4.09 5.92
C VAL A 86 -6.82 4.64 4.55
N PRO A 87 -7.71 5.35 3.85
CA PRO A 87 -7.31 6.15 2.71
C PRO A 87 -6.54 7.39 3.18
N LEU A 88 -5.38 7.64 2.58
CA LEU A 88 -4.53 8.79 2.93
C LEU A 88 -5.14 10.11 2.43
N LEU A 89 -5.65 10.12 1.19
CA LEU A 89 -6.29 11.29 0.58
C LEU A 89 -7.74 11.00 0.24
N ARG A 90 -8.51 12.08 0.10
CA ARG A 90 -9.88 12.09 -0.39
C ARG A 90 -10.07 13.34 -1.25
N LYS A 91 -10.75 13.18 -2.39
CA LYS A 91 -10.94 14.26 -3.38
C LYS A 91 -11.68 15.49 -2.86
N ASP A 92 -12.48 15.33 -1.81
CA ASP A 92 -13.32 16.36 -1.21
C ASP A 92 -12.66 17.05 0.00
N ARG A 93 -11.36 16.85 0.20
CA ARG A 93 -10.60 17.39 1.33
C ARG A 93 -9.27 17.98 0.88
N GLU A 94 -8.83 19.01 1.58
CA GLU A 94 -7.47 19.52 1.46
C GLU A 94 -6.45 18.44 1.85
N GLU A 95 -5.38 18.31 1.06
CA GLU A 95 -4.41 17.21 1.21
C GLU A 95 -3.75 17.19 2.58
N GLU A 96 -3.29 18.33 3.10
CA GLU A 96 -2.64 18.43 4.41
C GLU A 96 -3.58 17.95 5.52
N THR A 97 -4.81 18.45 5.51
CA THR A 97 -5.85 18.04 6.47
C THR A 97 -6.18 16.55 6.35
N ALA A 98 -6.26 16.01 5.13
CA ALA A 98 -6.53 14.59 4.90
C ALA A 98 -5.41 13.69 5.43
N VAL A 99 -4.16 14.04 5.17
CA VAL A 99 -2.98 13.29 5.64
C VAL A 99 -2.92 13.29 7.16
N VAL A 100 -3.06 14.44 7.82
CA VAL A 100 -3.01 14.52 9.29
C VAL A 100 -4.16 13.73 9.92
N ALA A 101 -5.36 13.79 9.34
CA ALA A 101 -6.50 13.00 9.80
C ALA A 101 -6.25 11.48 9.65
N ALA A 102 -5.62 11.04 8.55
CA ALA A 102 -5.25 9.64 8.35
C ALA A 102 -4.19 9.17 9.35
N LEU A 103 -3.15 9.98 9.61
CA LEU A 103 -2.14 9.71 10.64
C LEU A 103 -2.77 9.62 12.03
N ALA A 104 -3.69 10.54 12.37
CA ALA A 104 -4.42 10.50 13.63
C ALA A 104 -5.24 9.21 13.77
N ARG A 105 -5.93 8.76 12.71
CA ARG A 105 -6.68 7.49 12.70
C ARG A 105 -5.78 6.29 12.94
N LEU A 106 -4.61 6.25 12.31
CA LEU A 106 -3.61 5.20 12.54
C LEU A 106 -3.12 5.24 14.00
N HIS A 107 -2.83 6.43 14.52
CA HIS A 107 -2.35 6.64 15.88
C HIS A 107 -3.33 6.17 16.95
N VAL A 108 -4.59 6.61 16.89
CA VAL A 108 -5.63 6.20 17.87
C VAL A 108 -5.92 4.71 17.81
N ALA A 109 -5.71 4.09 16.64
CA ALA A 109 -5.84 2.67 16.49
C ALA A 109 -4.61 1.91 17.02
N GLY A 110 -3.53 2.57 17.43
CA GLY A 110 -2.35 1.96 18.06
C GLY A 110 -1.09 1.91 17.17
N ALA A 111 -1.12 2.49 15.96
CA ALA A 111 0.10 2.62 15.17
C ALA A 111 1.01 3.72 15.76
N ARG A 112 2.33 3.48 15.74
CA ARG A 112 3.29 4.49 16.15
C ARG A 112 3.41 5.55 15.05
N VAL A 113 3.11 6.80 15.39
CA VAL A 113 3.40 7.97 14.59
C VAL A 113 4.48 8.77 15.30
N ASP A 114 5.54 9.13 14.59
CA ASP A 114 6.58 10.00 15.13
C ASP A 114 6.16 11.47 15.00
N TRP A 115 5.36 11.92 15.96
CA TRP A 115 4.87 13.30 16.01
C TRP A 115 6.00 14.31 16.23
N ALA A 116 7.09 13.91 16.89
CA ALA A 116 8.26 14.77 17.06
C ALA A 116 8.94 15.04 15.71
N ALA A 117 9.09 14.00 14.88
CA ALA A 117 9.57 14.16 13.50
C ALA A 117 8.59 14.99 12.65
N TYR A 118 7.29 14.79 12.81
CA TYR A 118 6.27 15.55 12.08
C TYR A 118 6.32 17.06 12.41
N PHE A 119 6.49 17.43 13.68
CA PHE A 119 6.57 18.83 14.10
C PHE A 119 8.00 19.42 14.03
N ALA A 120 8.99 18.68 13.53
CA ALA A 120 10.36 19.16 13.46
C ALA A 120 10.44 20.47 12.65
N GLY A 121 11.03 21.51 13.25
CA GLY A 121 11.21 22.82 12.60
C GLY A 121 10.01 23.77 12.65
N THR A 122 8.86 23.37 13.21
CA THR A 122 7.67 24.24 13.31
C THR A 122 7.55 24.96 14.67
N GLY A 123 8.27 24.48 15.70
CA GLY A 123 8.14 24.96 17.08
C GLY A 123 6.96 24.35 17.85
N ALA A 124 6.11 23.55 17.20
CA ALA A 124 5.04 22.79 17.84
C ALA A 124 5.58 21.58 18.63
N ARG A 125 4.78 21.08 19.58
CA ARG A 125 5.08 19.87 20.37
C ARG A 125 3.89 18.94 20.38
N ALA A 126 4.18 17.63 20.38
CA ALA A 126 3.22 16.55 20.52
C ALA A 126 2.81 16.33 21.98
#